data_AF-A0A7V7GWM8-F1
#
_entry.id   AF-A0A7V7GWM8-F1
#
_cell.length_a   1.000
_cell.length_b   1.000
_cell.length_c   1.000
_cell.angle_alpha   90.00
_cell.angle_beta   90.00
_cell.angle_gamma   90.00
#
_symmetry.space_group_name_H-M   'P 1'
#
loop_
_entity.id
_entity.type
_entity.pdbx_description
1 polymer ?
#
loop_
_entity_poly.entity_id
_entity_poly.type
_entity_poly.pdbx_seq_one_letter_code
_entity_poly.pdbx_strand_id
1 'polypeptide(L)'
;MRSSLSSIRCFRSPHTVTPTVDLRAASTLAKSSSISSQRSNSMKIGIIGAGNIGVTIARKLSACGHLVKLANSKGPETIHELAKDIGVTAVTKEQAVCDVDVVVLSIPFASYSELGELFNGVADDVIVVDTSNYYPARDGSIAEVDEGKPESIWVSERIGRPVVKAWNALLAETLAHKGKPEGLPSRIAIPVAGDDTRAEAVVQELVDQTGFYALASGGLVDSWRQQPGTPAYCTELSLSELKAALLAADKDRAPLDRDALMKEFSSAQGELSHDYIVARNRAVTS
;
A
#
# COMPACT_ATOMS: atom_id res chain seq x y z
N MET A 1 62.88 53.48 -31.37
CA MET A 1 62.47 52.06 -31.22
C MET A 1 61.00 52.07 -30.75
N ARG A 2 60.06 52.47 -31.63
CA ARG A 2 59.17 51.62 -32.49
C ARG A 2 58.43 50.58 -31.63
N SER A 3 57.12 50.64 -31.38
CA SER A 3 55.97 51.32 -32.01
C SER A 3 54.82 51.42 -30.98
N SER A 4 54.33 52.61 -30.61
CA SER A 4 53.16 53.35 -31.15
C SER A 4 51.81 52.67 -30.82
N LEU A 5 50.75 53.29 -30.27
CA LEU A 5 50.28 54.69 -30.32
C LEU A 5 49.45 55.05 -29.08
N SER A 6 49.59 56.31 -28.69
CA SER A 6 48.61 57.12 -27.97
C SER A 6 47.75 57.88 -28.98
N SER A 7 46.44 58.07 -28.73
CA SER A 7 45.66 59.26 -29.14
C SER A 7 44.24 59.19 -28.57
N ILE A 8 43.84 60.01 -27.59
CA ILE A 8 43.28 61.39 -27.66
C ILE A 8 41.73 61.42 -27.62
N ARG A 9 41.21 62.02 -26.52
CA ARG A 9 40.07 62.97 -26.31
C ARG A 9 38.71 62.62 -26.97
N CYS A 10 37.52 62.90 -26.40
CA CYS A 10 37.11 64.14 -25.74
C CYS A 10 35.71 64.00 -25.05
N PHE A 11 35.43 64.91 -24.12
CA PHE A 11 34.19 65.16 -23.36
C PHE A 11 32.90 65.34 -24.20
N ARG A 12 31.72 64.91 -23.67
CA ARG A 12 30.60 65.77 -23.18
C ARG A 12 29.32 64.96 -22.81
N SER A 13 28.97 65.05 -21.51
CA SER A 13 27.70 65.09 -20.75
C SER A 13 26.33 65.26 -21.49
N PRO A 14 25.16 65.32 -20.79
CA PRO A 14 24.63 64.61 -19.59
C PRO A 14 23.10 64.30 -19.63
N HIS A 15 22.63 63.70 -18.53
CA HIS A 15 21.26 63.71 -17.95
C HIS A 15 20.21 62.72 -18.47
N THR A 16 19.72 61.86 -17.56
CA THR A 16 18.35 61.93 -16.99
C THR A 16 18.18 60.83 -15.91
N VAL A 17 18.03 61.21 -14.65
CA VAL A 17 16.77 61.23 -13.84
C VAL A 17 16.25 59.81 -13.49
N THR A 18 16.43 59.42 -12.22
CA THR A 18 15.63 58.41 -11.51
C THR A 18 14.21 58.95 -11.24
N PRO A 19 13.15 58.11 -11.31
CA PRO A 19 12.50 57.69 -10.06
C PRO A 19 11.95 56.24 -10.10
N THR A 20 12.16 55.47 -9.02
CA THR A 20 11.16 55.01 -8.03
C THR A 20 9.87 54.37 -8.57
N VAL A 21 9.71 53.08 -8.25
CA VAL A 21 8.52 52.26 -8.50
C VAL A 21 7.50 52.52 -7.39
N ASP A 22 6.29 52.94 -7.76
CA ASP A 22 5.13 52.96 -6.87
C ASP A 22 4.12 51.89 -7.32
N LEU A 23 3.64 51.13 -6.32
CA LEU A 23 2.74 49.99 -6.42
C LEU A 23 1.30 50.50 -6.36
N ARG A 24 0.52 50.31 -7.43
CA ARG A 24 -0.95 50.25 -7.33
C ARG A 24 -1.61 49.52 -8.51
N ALA A 25 -2.27 48.42 -8.12
CA ALA A 25 -3.52 47.86 -8.63
C ALA A 25 -3.77 47.80 -10.15
N ALA A 26 -3.85 46.56 -10.66
CA ALA A 26 -4.82 46.20 -11.69
C ALA A 26 -5.33 44.78 -11.41
N SER A 27 -6.58 44.68 -10.98
CA SER A 27 -7.35 43.45 -10.93
C SER A 27 -7.91 43.11 -12.30
N THR A 28 -8.14 41.80 -12.49
CA THR A 28 -9.15 41.13 -13.34
C THR A 28 -8.63 40.40 -14.59
N LEU A 29 -8.90 39.09 -14.57
CA LEU A 29 -8.95 38.09 -15.66
C LEU A 29 -7.64 37.50 -16.19
N ALA A 30 -7.29 36.34 -15.62
CA ALA A 30 -7.03 35.15 -16.43
C ALA A 30 -7.53 33.91 -15.66
N LYS A 31 -8.66 33.35 -16.09
CA LYS A 31 -8.99 31.94 -15.83
C LYS A 31 -7.90 31.11 -16.52
N SER A 32 -6.88 30.70 -15.78
CA SER A 32 -5.95 29.67 -16.23
C SER A 32 -6.48 28.33 -15.76
N SER A 33 -7.20 27.69 -16.66
CA SER A 33 -7.41 26.26 -16.71
C SER A 33 -6.07 25.52 -16.54
N SER A 34 -5.91 24.80 -15.44
CA SER A 34 -5.08 23.61 -15.39
C SER A 34 -5.93 22.48 -14.84
N ILE A 35 -6.86 22.01 -15.67
CA ILE A 35 -7.28 20.61 -15.61
C ILE A 35 -6.02 19.85 -16.01
N SER A 36 -5.18 19.51 -15.03
CA SER A 36 -4.08 18.59 -15.26
C SER A 36 -4.71 17.25 -15.62
N SER A 37 -4.35 16.78 -16.80
CA SER A 37 -4.54 15.43 -17.32
C SER A 37 -4.36 14.34 -16.25
N GLN A 38 -5.39 14.04 -15.46
CA GLN A 38 -5.56 12.72 -14.87
C GLN A 38 -6.23 11.88 -15.96
N ARG A 39 -5.41 11.25 -16.81
CA ARG A 39 -5.86 10.01 -17.44
C ARG A 39 -6.01 9.03 -16.28
N SER A 40 -7.23 8.91 -15.79
CA SER A 40 -7.66 7.77 -15.00
C SER A 40 -7.28 6.52 -15.78
N ASN A 41 -6.22 5.82 -15.38
CA ASN A 41 -6.25 4.37 -15.57
C ASN A 41 -7.11 3.82 -14.42
N SER A 42 -8.41 4.09 -14.51
CA SER A 42 -9.40 3.41 -13.70
C SER A 42 -9.25 1.93 -13.97
N MET A 43 -8.75 1.21 -12.98
CA MET A 43 -8.55 -0.24 -13.06
C MET A 43 -9.80 -0.98 -12.60
N LYS A 44 -10.00 -2.18 -13.15
CA LYS A 44 -10.98 -3.15 -12.67
C LYS A 44 -10.32 -4.00 -11.59
N ILE A 45 -10.86 -3.97 -10.38
CA ILE A 45 -10.26 -4.61 -9.21
C ILE A 45 -11.25 -5.57 -8.57
N GLY A 46 -10.89 -6.84 -8.53
CA GLY A 46 -11.57 -7.86 -7.74
C GLY A 46 -11.02 -7.93 -6.33
N ILE A 47 -11.88 -8.00 -5.32
CA ILE A 47 -11.45 -8.20 -3.93
C ILE A 47 -12.20 -9.39 -3.37
N ILE A 48 -11.46 -10.41 -2.94
CA ILE A 48 -12.00 -11.61 -2.30
C ILE A 48 -11.71 -11.52 -0.80
N GLY A 49 -12.78 -11.35 -0.03
CA GLY A 49 -12.72 -11.16 1.42
C GLY A 49 -13.31 -9.83 1.84
N ALA A 50 -14.52 -9.86 2.41
CA ALA A 50 -15.23 -8.68 2.92
C ALA A 50 -15.03 -8.47 4.43
N GLY A 51 -13.84 -8.77 4.94
CA GLY A 51 -13.43 -8.39 6.30
C GLY A 51 -12.96 -6.93 6.38
N ASN A 52 -12.52 -6.50 7.56
CA ASN A 52 -12.12 -5.10 7.80
C ASN A 52 -11.07 -4.59 6.80
N ILE A 53 -10.06 -5.41 6.45
CA ILE A 53 -9.03 -5.03 5.48
C ILE A 53 -9.62 -4.90 4.08
N GLY A 54 -10.20 -5.98 3.52
CA GLY A 54 -10.73 -5.99 2.16
C GLY A 54 -11.82 -4.93 1.91
N VAL A 55 -12.74 -4.71 2.86
CA VAL A 55 -13.76 -3.64 2.76
C VAL A 55 -13.12 -2.26 2.75
N THR A 56 -12.08 -2.04 3.55
CA THR A 56 -11.39 -0.74 3.61
C THR A 56 -10.60 -0.47 2.33
N ILE A 57 -9.90 -1.48 1.79
CA ILE A 57 -9.24 -1.39 0.48
C ILE A 57 -10.28 -1.08 -0.60
N ALA A 58 -11.40 -1.82 -0.63
CA ALA A 58 -12.48 -1.63 -1.60
C ALA A 58 -13.02 -0.20 -1.60
N ARG A 59 -13.34 0.32 -0.39
CA ARG A 59 -13.85 1.69 -0.21
C ARG A 59 -12.87 2.73 -0.72
N LYS A 60 -11.58 2.60 -0.37
CA LYS A 60 -10.55 3.59 -0.74
C LYS A 60 -10.28 3.58 -2.23
N LEU A 61 -10.12 2.40 -2.84
CA LEU A 61 -9.87 2.30 -4.28
C LEU A 61 -11.09 2.74 -5.09
N SER A 62 -12.31 2.44 -4.65
CA SER A 62 -13.52 3.00 -5.28
C SER A 62 -13.55 4.54 -5.21
N ALA A 63 -13.20 5.12 -4.05
CA ALA A 63 -13.10 6.58 -3.90
C ALA A 63 -12.02 7.23 -4.79
N CYS A 64 -11.02 6.46 -5.22
CA CYS A 64 -10.02 6.87 -6.21
C CYS A 64 -10.47 6.68 -7.67
N GLY A 65 -11.69 6.19 -7.92
CA GLY A 65 -12.28 6.04 -9.24
C GLY A 65 -12.05 4.69 -9.91
N HIS A 66 -11.60 3.66 -9.17
CA HIS A 66 -11.46 2.29 -9.68
C HIS A 66 -12.81 1.56 -9.70
N LEU A 67 -12.97 0.62 -10.63
CA LEU A 67 -14.15 -0.25 -10.71
C LEU A 67 -13.92 -1.48 -9.82
N VAL A 68 -14.50 -1.47 -8.62
CA VAL A 68 -14.24 -2.53 -7.62
C VAL A 68 -15.40 -3.53 -7.56
N LYS A 69 -15.05 -4.81 -7.61
CA LYS A 69 -15.91 -5.96 -7.32
C LYS A 69 -15.52 -6.52 -5.95
N LEU A 70 -16.48 -6.79 -5.07
CA LEU A 70 -16.25 -7.31 -3.73
C LEU A 70 -16.98 -8.64 -3.54
N ALA A 71 -16.26 -9.68 -3.13
CA ALA A 71 -16.79 -11.00 -2.82
C ALA A 71 -16.53 -11.37 -1.36
N ASN A 72 -17.42 -12.19 -0.80
CA ASN A 72 -17.21 -12.89 0.47
C ASN A 72 -17.55 -14.38 0.33
N SER A 73 -17.41 -15.14 1.41
CA SER A 73 -17.73 -16.57 1.42
C SER A 73 -19.22 -16.90 1.55
N LYS A 74 -20.07 -15.91 1.87
CA LYS A 74 -21.48 -16.12 2.20
C LYS A 74 -22.45 -15.75 1.07
N GLY A 75 -21.94 -15.19 -0.03
CA GLY A 75 -22.74 -14.78 -1.17
C GLY A 75 -22.95 -13.26 -1.24
N PRO A 76 -23.07 -12.70 -2.47
CA PRO A 76 -23.17 -11.25 -2.70
C PRO A 76 -24.36 -10.58 -2.01
N GLU A 77 -25.47 -11.30 -1.83
CA GLU A 77 -26.66 -10.81 -1.14
C GLU A 77 -26.39 -10.41 0.31
N THR A 78 -25.42 -11.05 0.97
CA THR A 78 -25.08 -10.76 2.37
C THR A 78 -24.28 -9.46 2.55
N ILE A 79 -23.71 -8.93 1.47
CA ILE A 79 -22.90 -7.70 1.47
C ILE A 79 -23.43 -6.65 0.50
N HIS A 80 -24.67 -6.81 0.01
CA HIS A 80 -25.25 -5.92 -1.00
C HIS A 80 -25.33 -4.45 -0.53
N GLU A 81 -25.93 -4.21 0.65
CA GLU A 81 -26.05 -2.86 1.20
C GLU A 81 -24.67 -2.26 1.51
N LEU A 82 -23.77 -3.05 2.09
CA LEU A 82 -22.39 -2.62 2.33
C LEU A 82 -21.70 -2.20 1.02
N ALA A 83 -21.80 -3.02 -0.03
CA ALA A 83 -21.16 -2.74 -1.31
C ALA A 83 -21.70 -1.44 -1.92
N LYS A 84 -23.02 -1.23 -1.85
CA LYS A 84 -23.69 0.00 -2.27
C LYS A 84 -23.19 1.22 -1.49
N ASP A 85 -23.10 1.13 -0.16
CA ASP A 85 -22.65 2.21 0.72
C ASP A 85 -21.21 2.65 0.44
N ILE A 86 -20.37 1.74 -0.05
CA ILE A 86 -18.95 2.01 -0.34
C ILE A 86 -18.67 2.21 -1.83
N GLY A 87 -19.70 2.21 -2.67
CA GLY A 87 -19.59 2.43 -4.12
C GLY A 87 -18.90 1.30 -4.88
N VAL A 88 -19.14 0.04 -4.50
CA VAL A 88 -18.58 -1.16 -5.18
C VAL A 88 -19.67 -2.15 -5.55
N THR A 89 -19.33 -3.13 -6.38
CA THR A 89 -20.29 -4.18 -6.80
C THR A 89 -20.09 -5.45 -5.97
N ALA A 90 -21.11 -5.88 -5.23
CA ALA A 90 -21.11 -7.20 -4.59
C ALA A 90 -21.24 -8.29 -5.66
N VAL A 91 -20.35 -9.29 -5.62
CA VAL A 91 -20.29 -10.38 -6.61
C VAL A 91 -19.93 -11.72 -5.97
N THR A 92 -20.02 -12.82 -6.72
CA THR A 92 -19.43 -14.11 -6.30
C THR A 92 -17.91 -14.09 -6.43
N LYS A 93 -17.20 -15.04 -5.82
CA LYS A 93 -15.73 -15.13 -5.93
C LYS A 93 -15.27 -15.36 -7.38
N GLU A 94 -16.03 -16.13 -8.16
CA GLU A 94 -15.77 -16.41 -9.58
C GLU A 94 -15.88 -15.14 -10.43
N GLN A 95 -16.85 -14.29 -10.10
CA GLN A 95 -17.03 -13.00 -10.77
C GLN A 95 -15.97 -11.97 -10.36
N ALA A 96 -15.41 -12.06 -9.15
CA ALA A 96 -14.37 -11.18 -8.66
C ALA A 96 -13.04 -11.37 -9.43
N VAL A 97 -12.77 -12.56 -9.97
CA VAL A 97 -11.56 -12.83 -10.77
C VAL A 97 -11.77 -12.69 -12.28
N CYS A 98 -12.99 -12.42 -12.72
CA CYS A 98 -13.36 -12.35 -14.13
C CYS A 98 -13.38 -10.90 -14.63
N ASP A 99 -12.76 -10.62 -15.78
CA ASP A 99 -12.66 -9.28 -16.38
C ASP A 99 -12.18 -8.23 -15.36
N VAL A 100 -11.00 -8.47 -14.77
CA VAL A 100 -10.33 -7.59 -13.83
C VAL A 100 -8.84 -7.48 -14.17
N ASP A 101 -8.23 -6.35 -13.81
CA ASP A 101 -6.80 -6.11 -13.98
C ASP A 101 -6.02 -6.58 -12.74
N VAL A 102 -6.65 -6.48 -11.56
CA VAL A 102 -6.05 -6.83 -10.25
C VAL A 102 -7.04 -7.62 -9.41
N VAL A 103 -6.56 -8.65 -8.71
CA VAL A 103 -7.29 -9.39 -7.67
C VAL A 103 -6.57 -9.21 -6.34
N VAL A 104 -7.27 -8.69 -5.33
CA VAL A 104 -6.78 -8.61 -3.94
C VAL A 104 -7.39 -9.74 -3.12
N LEU A 105 -6.55 -10.58 -2.55
CA LEU A 105 -6.93 -11.67 -1.67
C LEU A 105 -6.79 -11.21 -0.21
N SER A 106 -7.92 -11.10 0.49
CA SER A 106 -8.05 -10.60 1.86
C SER A 106 -8.91 -11.54 2.72
N ILE A 107 -8.58 -12.84 2.67
CA ILE A 107 -9.22 -13.91 3.44
C ILE A 107 -8.26 -14.47 4.52
N PRO A 108 -8.75 -15.25 5.49
CA PRO A 108 -7.89 -15.97 6.42
C PRO A 108 -6.85 -16.85 5.70
N PHE A 109 -5.64 -16.94 6.23
CA PHE A 109 -4.50 -17.59 5.57
C PHE A 109 -4.77 -19.06 5.21
N ALA A 110 -5.39 -19.82 6.11
CA ALA A 110 -5.71 -21.23 5.86
C ALA A 110 -6.63 -21.45 4.63
N SER A 111 -7.48 -20.48 4.30
CA SER A 111 -8.49 -20.60 3.24
C SER A 111 -7.91 -20.51 1.82
N TYR A 112 -6.63 -20.17 1.65
CA TYR A 112 -6.01 -20.09 0.33
C TYR A 112 -5.89 -21.45 -0.37
N SER A 113 -5.87 -22.55 0.38
CA SER A 113 -5.88 -23.91 -0.18
C SER A 113 -7.14 -24.21 -1.00
N GLU A 114 -8.22 -23.44 -0.79
CA GLU A 114 -9.50 -23.61 -1.50
C GLU A 114 -9.60 -22.75 -2.77
N LEU A 115 -8.57 -21.95 -3.07
CA LEU A 115 -8.60 -20.99 -4.18
C LEU A 115 -7.91 -21.47 -5.45
N GLY A 116 -7.19 -22.60 -5.44
CA GLY A 116 -6.45 -23.08 -6.62
C GLY A 116 -7.30 -23.14 -7.89
N GLU A 117 -8.49 -23.76 -7.81
CA GLU A 117 -9.39 -23.86 -8.96
C GLU A 117 -9.99 -22.53 -9.40
N LEU A 118 -10.07 -21.53 -8.49
CA LEU A 118 -10.64 -20.22 -8.81
C LEU A 118 -9.82 -19.48 -9.86
N PHE A 119 -8.51 -19.71 -9.89
CA PHE A 119 -7.60 -19.07 -10.84
C PHE A 119 -7.46 -19.84 -12.17
N ASN A 120 -8.13 -21.00 -12.31
CA ASN A 120 -8.15 -21.73 -13.58
C ASN A 120 -8.82 -20.88 -14.66
N GLY A 121 -8.07 -20.55 -15.71
CA GLY A 121 -8.56 -19.74 -16.83
C GLY A 121 -8.61 -18.23 -16.57
N VAL A 122 -8.14 -17.76 -15.41
CA VAL A 122 -7.86 -16.33 -15.20
C VAL A 122 -6.64 -15.96 -16.03
N ALA A 123 -6.71 -14.87 -16.80
CA ALA A 123 -5.60 -14.46 -17.67
C ALA A 123 -4.30 -14.23 -16.87
N ASP A 124 -3.16 -14.57 -17.47
CA ASP A 124 -1.85 -14.56 -16.79
C ASP A 124 -1.38 -13.15 -16.42
N ASP A 125 -1.89 -12.12 -17.11
CA ASP A 125 -1.55 -10.71 -16.88
C ASP A 125 -2.33 -10.06 -15.74
N VAL A 126 -3.33 -10.75 -15.18
CA VAL A 126 -4.04 -10.33 -13.96
C VAL A 126 -3.10 -10.39 -12.76
N ILE A 127 -2.94 -9.25 -12.09
CA ILE A 127 -2.07 -9.12 -10.92
C ILE A 127 -2.82 -9.67 -9.69
N VAL A 128 -2.17 -10.52 -8.90
CA VAL A 128 -2.73 -11.05 -7.66
C VAL A 128 -1.99 -10.45 -6.47
N VAL A 129 -2.74 -9.88 -5.52
CA VAL A 129 -2.19 -9.25 -4.32
C VAL A 129 -2.58 -10.06 -3.08
N ASP A 130 -1.60 -10.42 -2.27
CA ASP A 130 -1.78 -11.11 -1.01
C ASP A 130 -1.68 -10.14 0.17
N THR A 131 -2.76 -10.04 0.95
CA THR A 131 -2.79 -9.23 2.19
C THR A 131 -2.75 -10.09 3.46
N SER A 132 -2.54 -11.39 3.33
CA SER A 132 -2.69 -12.35 4.42
C SER A 132 -1.47 -12.37 5.36
N ASN A 133 -1.72 -12.96 6.53
CA ASN A 133 -0.77 -13.14 7.62
C ASN A 133 -1.11 -14.48 8.30
N TYR A 134 -0.09 -15.27 8.63
CA TYR A 134 -0.28 -16.60 9.22
C TYR A 134 -0.27 -16.55 10.76
N TYR A 135 -1.30 -17.14 11.36
CA TYR A 135 -1.44 -17.29 12.81
C TYR A 135 -1.86 -18.73 13.14
N PRO A 136 -0.97 -19.58 13.68
CA PRO A 136 -1.29 -20.99 13.93
C PRO A 136 -2.54 -21.21 14.79
N ALA A 137 -2.80 -20.34 15.76
CA ALA A 137 -3.99 -20.40 16.61
C ALA A 137 -5.31 -20.18 15.85
N ARG A 138 -5.29 -19.45 14.74
CA ARG A 138 -6.45 -19.20 13.87
C ARG A 138 -6.51 -20.19 12.71
N ASP A 139 -5.36 -20.43 12.09
CA ASP A 139 -5.24 -21.10 10.80
C ASP A 139 -4.95 -22.61 10.91
N GLY A 140 -4.64 -23.09 12.13
CA GLY A 140 -4.04 -24.41 12.32
C GLY A 140 -2.55 -24.41 11.95
N SER A 141 -1.84 -25.44 12.41
CA SER A 141 -0.42 -25.63 12.04
C SER A 141 -0.31 -26.00 10.56
N ILE A 142 0.58 -25.31 9.85
CA ILE A 142 0.89 -25.53 8.43
C ILE A 142 2.38 -25.78 8.36
N ALA A 143 2.76 -27.07 8.34
CA ALA A 143 4.14 -27.52 8.51
C ALA A 143 5.16 -26.76 7.65
N GLU A 144 4.87 -26.54 6.37
CA GLU A 144 5.79 -25.82 5.46
C GLU A 144 6.08 -24.38 5.93
N VAL A 145 5.07 -23.68 6.46
CA VAL A 145 5.21 -22.31 6.95
C VAL A 145 5.85 -22.29 8.33
N ASP A 146 5.50 -23.26 9.18
CA ASP A 146 6.14 -23.47 10.49
C ASP A 146 7.64 -23.81 10.34
N GLU A 147 8.04 -24.46 9.25
CA GLU A 147 9.43 -24.77 8.86
C GLU A 147 10.13 -23.60 8.14
N GLY A 148 9.50 -22.42 8.07
CA GLY A 148 10.13 -21.17 7.63
C GLY A 148 9.96 -20.82 6.16
N LYS A 149 9.02 -21.46 5.45
CA LYS A 149 8.56 -20.99 4.12
C LYS A 149 7.88 -19.61 4.28
N PRO A 150 8.27 -18.59 3.48
CA PRO A 150 7.55 -17.32 3.48
C PRO A 150 6.07 -17.51 3.12
N GLU A 151 5.19 -16.83 3.84
CA GLU A 151 3.73 -16.96 3.73
C GLU A 151 3.24 -16.78 2.30
N SER A 152 3.72 -15.74 1.62
CA SER A 152 3.23 -15.40 0.29
C SER A 152 3.84 -16.30 -0.81
N ILE A 153 4.96 -16.97 -0.54
CA ILE A 153 5.46 -18.08 -1.38
C ILE A 153 4.50 -19.26 -1.26
N TRP A 154 4.11 -19.65 -0.04
CA TRP A 154 3.14 -20.71 0.17
C TRP A 154 1.79 -20.39 -0.50
N VAL A 155 1.31 -19.14 -0.37
CA VAL A 155 0.11 -18.67 -1.07
C VAL A 155 0.24 -18.83 -2.58
N SER A 156 1.34 -18.34 -3.17
CA SER A 156 1.59 -18.41 -4.61
C SER A 156 1.54 -19.86 -5.14
N GLU A 157 2.15 -20.80 -4.41
CA GLU A 157 2.12 -22.23 -4.75
C GLU A 157 0.71 -22.83 -4.65
N ARG A 158 -0.09 -22.40 -3.66
CA ARG A 158 -1.47 -22.92 -3.46
C ARG A 158 -2.44 -22.46 -4.53
N ILE A 159 -2.28 -21.24 -5.01
CA ILE A 159 -3.15 -20.68 -6.05
C ILE A 159 -2.59 -20.85 -7.47
N GLY A 160 -1.34 -21.32 -7.61
CA GLY A 160 -0.68 -21.51 -8.90
C GLY A 160 -0.41 -20.22 -9.66
N ARG A 161 -0.24 -19.09 -8.95
CA ARG A 161 -0.07 -17.74 -9.54
C ARG A 161 1.02 -16.95 -8.81
N PRO A 162 1.82 -16.13 -9.51
CA PRO A 162 2.67 -15.16 -8.84
C PRO A 162 1.80 -14.17 -8.06
N VAL A 163 2.29 -13.73 -6.89
CA VAL A 163 1.60 -12.74 -6.06
C VAL A 163 2.54 -11.60 -5.68
N VAL A 164 1.95 -10.46 -5.34
CA VAL A 164 2.62 -9.35 -4.66
C VAL A 164 2.08 -9.26 -3.24
N LYS A 165 2.93 -9.21 -2.21
CA LYS A 165 2.51 -9.04 -0.81
C LYS A 165 2.41 -7.55 -0.48
N ALA A 166 1.22 -7.08 -0.09
CA ALA A 166 0.99 -5.69 0.27
C ALA A 166 -0.15 -5.55 1.29
N TRP A 167 -0.22 -4.39 1.97
CA TRP A 167 -1.17 -4.05 3.05
C TRP A 167 -1.16 -4.96 4.29
N ASN A 168 -0.48 -6.12 4.25
CA ASN A 168 -0.48 -7.10 5.33
C ASN A 168 0.07 -6.52 6.65
N ALA A 169 1.01 -5.57 6.57
CA ALA A 169 1.72 -4.98 7.71
C ALA A 169 0.96 -3.84 8.42
N LEU A 170 -0.31 -3.59 8.08
CA LEU A 170 -1.15 -2.62 8.75
C LEU A 170 -2.22 -3.27 9.62
N LEU A 171 -2.52 -2.61 10.74
CA LEU A 171 -3.78 -2.83 11.45
C LEU A 171 -4.95 -2.27 10.62
N ALA A 172 -6.12 -2.88 10.75
CA ALA A 172 -7.31 -2.43 10.03
C ALA A 172 -7.69 -0.98 10.36
N GLU A 173 -7.54 -0.56 11.61
CA GLU A 173 -7.79 0.82 12.03
C GLU A 173 -6.76 1.80 11.45
N THR A 174 -5.48 1.43 11.38
CA THR A 174 -4.45 2.22 10.68
C THR A 174 -4.84 2.41 9.21
N LEU A 175 -5.18 1.32 8.52
CA LEU A 175 -5.60 1.37 7.12
C LEU A 175 -6.81 2.28 6.95
N ALA A 176 -7.84 2.12 7.78
CA ALA A 176 -9.07 2.90 7.68
C ALA A 176 -8.85 4.41 7.90
N HIS A 177 -8.09 4.79 8.93
CA HIS A 177 -8.14 6.15 9.48
C HIS A 177 -6.83 6.94 9.39
N LYS A 178 -5.68 6.29 9.24
CA LYS A 178 -4.37 6.97 9.29
C LYS A 178 -3.73 7.26 7.93
N GLY A 179 -4.40 6.88 6.83
CA GLY A 179 -3.97 7.28 5.49
C GLY A 179 -3.89 8.80 5.33
N LYS A 180 -2.88 9.27 4.60
CA LYS A 180 -2.59 10.69 4.35
C LYS A 180 -2.38 10.94 2.84
N PRO A 181 -2.71 12.14 2.34
CA PRO A 181 -2.34 12.54 0.98
C PRO A 181 -0.85 12.43 0.71
N GLU A 182 -0.51 12.28 -0.57
CA GLU A 182 0.87 12.26 -1.05
C GLU A 182 1.66 13.51 -0.61
N GLY A 183 2.96 13.33 -0.37
CA GLY A 183 3.89 14.41 -0.04
C GLY A 183 3.90 14.86 1.43
N LEU A 184 3.02 14.32 2.28
CA LEU A 184 3.07 14.60 3.72
C LEU A 184 4.20 13.78 4.40
N PRO A 185 5.12 14.42 5.15
CA PRO A 185 6.21 13.71 5.83
C PRO A 185 5.76 12.68 6.87
N SER A 186 4.56 12.85 7.41
CA SER A 186 3.96 11.97 8.43
C SER A 186 3.22 10.76 7.84
N ARG A 187 3.37 10.49 6.54
CA ARG A 187 2.67 9.39 5.87
C ARG A 187 3.35 8.07 6.21
N ILE A 188 2.55 7.13 6.71
CA ILE A 188 3.01 5.79 7.09
C ILE A 188 3.44 5.04 5.82
N ALA A 189 4.56 4.33 5.89
CA ALA A 189 5.06 3.50 4.82
C ALA A 189 4.55 2.05 4.95
N ILE A 190 4.32 1.40 3.82
CA ILE A 190 3.92 -0.01 3.71
C ILE A 190 4.91 -0.72 2.79
N PRO A 191 5.47 -1.86 3.21
CA PRO A 191 6.35 -2.64 2.37
C PRO A 191 5.55 -3.43 1.31
N VAL A 192 6.09 -3.50 0.09
CA VAL A 192 5.51 -4.19 -1.05
C VAL A 192 6.58 -5.12 -1.62
N ALA A 193 6.31 -6.42 -1.65
CA ALA A 193 7.26 -7.43 -2.11
C ALA A 193 6.67 -8.28 -3.24
N GLY A 194 7.41 -8.45 -4.33
CA GLY A 194 7.02 -9.30 -5.44
C GLY A 194 8.13 -9.45 -6.48
N ASP A 195 8.08 -10.51 -7.28
CA ASP A 195 9.14 -10.79 -8.26
C ASP A 195 8.90 -10.12 -9.63
N ASP A 196 7.63 -9.87 -9.98
CA ASP A 196 7.26 -9.14 -11.20
C ASP A 196 7.27 -7.63 -10.93
N THR A 197 8.31 -6.95 -11.44
CA THR A 197 8.48 -5.49 -11.30
C THR A 197 7.31 -4.66 -11.86
N ARG A 198 6.61 -5.14 -12.89
CA ARG A 198 5.42 -4.44 -13.44
C ARG A 198 4.25 -4.57 -12.47
N ALA A 199 4.01 -5.78 -11.98
CA ALA A 199 2.96 -6.04 -10.99
C ALA A 199 3.23 -5.26 -9.70
N GLU A 200 4.47 -5.28 -9.20
CA GLU A 200 4.88 -4.54 -8.01
C GLU A 200 4.66 -3.03 -8.17
N ALA A 201 5.02 -2.45 -9.31
CA ALA A 201 4.82 -1.03 -9.57
C ALA A 201 3.34 -0.62 -9.54
N VAL A 202 2.46 -1.43 -10.16
CA VAL A 202 1.00 -1.22 -10.09
C VAL A 202 0.49 -1.29 -8.66
N VAL A 203 0.93 -2.29 -7.89
CA VAL A 203 0.51 -2.45 -6.49
C VAL A 203 1.02 -1.31 -5.61
N GLN A 204 2.23 -0.81 -5.85
CA GLN A 204 2.76 0.38 -5.18
C GLN A 204 1.89 1.62 -5.45
N GLU A 205 1.43 1.81 -6.69
CA GLU A 205 0.50 2.91 -7.03
C GLU A 205 -0.84 2.76 -6.30
N LEU A 206 -1.41 1.55 -6.26
CA LEU A 206 -2.65 1.30 -5.51
C LEU A 206 -2.48 1.54 -4.01
N VAL A 207 -1.34 1.12 -3.43
CA VAL A 207 -0.99 1.41 -2.03
C VAL A 207 -0.91 2.92 -1.81
N ASP A 208 -0.28 3.65 -2.72
CA ASP A 208 -0.19 5.11 -2.67
C ASP A 208 -1.58 5.75 -2.64
N GLN A 209 -2.45 5.36 -3.56
CA GLN A 209 -3.83 5.85 -3.64
C GLN A 209 -4.65 5.57 -2.38
N THR A 210 -4.34 4.50 -1.63
CA THR A 210 -4.98 4.24 -0.32
C THR A 210 -4.51 5.14 0.83
N GLY A 211 -3.54 6.02 0.57
CA GLY A 211 -3.05 7.06 1.48
C GLY A 211 -1.74 6.70 2.20
N PHE A 212 -0.93 5.78 1.66
CA PHE A 212 0.30 5.30 2.32
C PHE A 212 1.51 5.40 1.41
N TYR A 213 2.73 5.49 1.96
CA TYR A 213 3.93 5.40 1.14
C TYR A 213 4.25 3.95 0.83
N ALA A 214 4.14 3.54 -0.44
CA ALA A 214 4.60 2.22 -0.84
C ALA A 214 6.14 2.18 -0.86
N LEU A 215 6.72 1.10 -0.34
CA LEU A 215 8.16 0.83 -0.41
C LEU A 215 8.37 -0.56 -0.99
N ALA A 216 8.95 -0.65 -2.19
CA ALA A 216 9.51 -1.90 -2.70
C ALA A 216 10.49 -2.50 -1.67
N SER A 217 10.20 -3.70 -1.19
CA SER A 217 10.92 -4.37 -0.10
C SER A 217 11.69 -5.62 -0.52
N GLY A 218 11.81 -5.86 -1.83
CA GLY A 218 12.52 -7.00 -2.41
C GLY A 218 11.59 -7.99 -3.09
N GLY A 219 12.14 -9.14 -3.48
CA GLY A 219 11.37 -10.19 -4.13
C GLY A 219 10.36 -10.85 -3.19
N LEU A 220 9.53 -11.73 -3.72
CA LEU A 220 8.51 -12.43 -2.91
C LEU A 220 9.16 -13.28 -1.81
N VAL A 221 10.37 -13.79 -2.04
CA VAL A 221 11.14 -14.52 -1.02
C VAL A 221 11.54 -13.64 0.16
N ASP A 222 11.68 -12.32 -0.01
CA ASP A 222 12.03 -11.37 1.05
C ASP A 222 10.82 -10.93 1.87
N SER A 223 9.60 -11.29 1.44
CA SER A 223 8.35 -10.89 2.08
C SER A 223 8.20 -11.40 3.52
N TRP A 224 9.07 -12.32 3.98
CA TRP A 224 9.09 -12.73 5.38
C TRP A 224 9.43 -11.58 6.34
N ARG A 225 10.16 -10.55 5.87
CA ARG A 225 10.58 -9.40 6.66
C ARG A 225 9.44 -8.46 7.07
N GLN A 226 8.26 -8.64 6.47
CA GLN A 226 7.03 -7.91 6.79
C GLN A 226 5.92 -8.80 7.37
N GLN A 227 6.24 -10.02 7.81
CA GLN A 227 5.29 -10.95 8.42
C GLN A 227 5.05 -10.65 9.92
N PRO A 228 4.00 -11.21 10.54
CA PRO A 228 3.77 -11.06 11.97
C PRO A 228 4.99 -11.40 12.83
N GLY A 229 5.20 -10.61 13.89
CA GLY A 229 6.35 -10.75 14.79
C GLY A 229 7.65 -10.13 14.27
N THR A 230 7.63 -9.46 13.12
CA THR A 230 8.79 -8.69 12.63
C THR A 230 8.70 -7.19 12.99
N PRO A 231 9.81 -6.44 12.96
CA PRO A 231 9.82 -5.01 13.26
C PRO A 231 8.93 -4.16 12.33
N ALA A 232 8.70 -4.62 11.09
CA ALA A 232 7.92 -3.91 10.08
C ALA A 232 6.39 -4.13 10.22
N TYR A 233 5.97 -5.09 11.03
CA TYR A 233 4.57 -5.53 11.10
C TYR A 233 3.78 -4.76 12.17
N CYS A 234 2.73 -4.03 11.75
CA CYS A 234 1.81 -3.31 12.63
C CYS A 234 2.47 -2.25 13.53
N THR A 235 3.52 -1.60 13.04
CA THR A 235 4.34 -0.63 13.80
C THR A 235 4.25 0.82 13.29
N GLU A 236 3.43 1.14 12.28
CA GLU A 236 3.18 2.51 11.79
C GLU A 236 4.44 3.35 11.56
N LEU A 237 5.32 2.86 10.69
CA LEU A 237 6.63 3.44 10.48
C LEU A 237 6.64 4.49 9.36
N SER A 238 7.49 5.49 9.49
CA SER A 238 7.90 6.33 8.35
C SER A 238 8.73 5.52 7.34
N LEU A 239 8.99 6.10 6.17
CA LEU A 239 9.78 5.44 5.12
C LEU A 239 11.20 5.02 5.59
N SER A 240 11.88 5.89 6.33
CA SER A 240 13.23 5.59 6.85
C SER A 240 13.20 4.53 7.94
N GLU A 241 12.21 4.58 8.83
CA GLU A 241 12.04 3.60 9.89
C GLU A 241 11.66 2.23 9.33
N LEU A 242 10.80 2.17 8.31
CA LEU A 242 10.43 0.92 7.64
C LEU A 242 11.66 0.25 6.99
N LYS A 243 12.53 1.03 6.32
CA LYS A 243 13.78 0.49 5.76
C LYS A 243 14.66 -0.13 6.85
N ALA A 244 14.81 0.54 7.98
CA ALA A 244 15.57 0.00 9.11
C ALA A 244 14.91 -1.26 9.69
N ALA A 245 13.59 -1.25 9.84
CA ALA A 245 12.80 -2.37 10.37
C ALA A 245 12.90 -3.63 9.49
N LEU A 246 12.83 -3.49 8.17
CA LEU A 246 12.99 -4.62 7.24
C LEU A 246 14.40 -5.24 7.33
N LEU A 247 15.44 -4.42 7.51
CA LEU A 247 16.81 -4.89 7.69
C LEU A 247 17.03 -5.56 9.06
N ALA A 248 16.37 -5.06 10.10
CA ALA A 248 16.45 -5.59 11.46
C ALA A 248 15.63 -6.87 11.68
N ALA A 249 14.80 -7.27 10.72
CA ALA A 249 13.99 -8.47 10.84
C ALA A 249 14.84 -9.73 11.10
N ASP A 250 14.44 -10.50 12.10
CA ASP A 250 15.08 -11.75 12.51
C ASP A 250 14.12 -12.92 12.27
N LYS A 251 14.54 -13.86 11.43
CA LYS A 251 13.71 -14.98 10.97
C LYS A 251 13.43 -16.00 12.06
N ASP A 252 14.36 -16.17 13.01
CA ASP A 252 14.25 -17.15 14.10
C ASP A 252 13.39 -16.59 15.24
N ARG A 253 13.43 -15.27 15.44
CA ARG A 253 12.63 -14.57 16.45
C ARG A 253 11.18 -14.34 16.05
N ALA A 254 10.91 -14.04 14.78
CA ALA A 254 9.59 -13.61 14.33
C ALA A 254 8.43 -14.55 14.73
N PRO A 255 8.52 -15.89 14.60
CA PRO A 255 7.44 -16.78 15.04
C PRO A 255 7.20 -16.72 16.56
N LEU A 256 8.26 -16.62 17.35
CA LEU A 256 8.18 -16.54 18.82
C LEU A 256 7.49 -15.25 19.26
N ASP A 257 7.89 -14.14 18.64
CA ASP A 257 7.36 -12.80 18.95
C ASP A 257 5.90 -12.67 18.49
N ARG A 258 5.56 -13.22 17.32
CA ARG A 258 4.16 -13.36 16.88
C ARG A 258 3.33 -14.11 17.91
N ASP A 259 3.77 -15.30 18.32
CA ASP A 259 2.98 -16.16 19.20
C ASP A 259 2.82 -15.55 20.60
N ALA A 260 3.87 -14.88 21.10
CA ALA A 260 3.81 -14.14 22.35
C ALA A 260 2.82 -12.96 22.28
N LEU A 261 2.89 -12.15 21.22
CA LEU A 261 1.97 -11.03 21.00
C LEU A 261 0.51 -11.50 20.87
N MET A 262 0.27 -12.56 20.10
CA MET A 262 -1.09 -13.08 19.91
C MET A 262 -1.65 -13.70 21.19
N LYS A 263 -0.84 -14.37 21.99
CA LYS A 263 -1.24 -14.86 23.32
C LYS A 263 -1.58 -13.69 24.25
N GLU A 264 -0.77 -12.64 24.25
CA GLU A 264 -1.04 -11.44 25.04
C GLU A 264 -2.36 -10.78 24.62
N PHE A 265 -2.55 -10.52 23.32
CA PHE A 265 -3.74 -9.84 22.82
C PHE A 265 -5.03 -10.65 23.01
N SER A 266 -4.97 -11.98 22.81
CA SER A 266 -6.14 -12.85 23.01
C SER A 266 -6.50 -13.08 24.47
N SER A 267 -5.58 -12.85 25.41
CA SER A 267 -5.83 -13.00 26.85
C SER A 267 -6.18 -11.69 27.56
N ALA A 268 -6.16 -10.56 26.85
CA ALA A 268 -6.52 -9.27 27.40
C ALA A 268 -7.99 -9.24 27.88
N GLN A 269 -8.23 -8.64 29.04
CA GLN A 269 -9.58 -8.41 29.53
C GLN A 269 -10.13 -7.13 28.88
N GLY A 270 -11.05 -7.30 27.93
CA GLY A 270 -11.68 -6.20 27.20
C GLY A 270 -10.97 -5.84 25.90
N GLU A 271 -11.44 -4.78 25.26
CA GLU A 271 -10.90 -4.32 23.98
C GLU A 271 -9.58 -3.56 24.20
N LEU A 272 -8.54 -3.96 23.46
CA LEU A 272 -7.26 -3.26 23.47
C LEU A 272 -7.33 -2.04 22.56
N SER A 273 -6.77 -0.92 23.01
CA SER A 273 -6.70 0.27 22.18
C SER A 273 -5.71 0.08 21.03
N HIS A 274 -5.99 0.75 19.91
CA HIS A 274 -5.11 0.78 18.74
C HIS A 274 -3.67 1.15 19.07
N ASP A 275 -3.50 2.27 19.79
CA ASP A 275 -2.17 2.77 20.15
C ASP A 275 -1.42 1.80 21.08
N TYR A 276 -2.14 1.05 21.93
CA TYR A 276 -1.52 -0.02 22.73
C TYR A 276 -0.99 -1.13 21.83
N ILE A 277 -1.77 -1.61 20.86
CA ILE A 277 -1.36 -2.69 19.95
C ILE A 277 -0.13 -2.26 19.15
N VAL A 278 -0.11 -1.04 18.61
CA VAL A 278 1.04 -0.50 17.87
C VAL A 278 2.28 -0.40 18.76
N ALA A 279 2.13 0.20 19.95
CA ALA A 279 3.24 0.34 20.90
C ALA A 279 3.78 -1.02 21.34
N ARG A 280 2.90 -2.01 21.51
CA ARG A 280 3.28 -3.35 21.94
C ARG A 280 4.02 -4.11 20.84
N ASN A 281 3.55 -4.06 19.59
CA ASN A 281 4.30 -4.62 18.46
C ASN A 281 5.72 -4.03 18.42
N ARG A 282 5.83 -2.69 18.46
CA ARG A 282 7.14 -1.99 18.47
C ARG A 282 8.04 -2.47 19.61
N ALA A 283 7.51 -2.65 20.82
CA ALA A 283 8.30 -3.02 21.99
C ALA A 283 8.77 -4.48 22.00
N VAL A 284 8.07 -5.39 21.31
CA VAL A 284 8.48 -6.80 21.21
C VAL A 284 9.48 -7.01 20.10
N THR A 285 9.32 -6.28 18.99
CA THR A 285 10.05 -6.52 17.75
C THR A 285 11.16 -5.51 17.48
N SER A 286 11.48 -4.64 18.44
CA SER A 286 12.60 -3.67 18.36
C SER A 286 13.97 -4.30 18.51
#